data_AF-A0A6P0K746-F1
#
_entry.id   AF-A0A6P0K746-F1
#
_cell.length_a   1.000
_cell.length_b   1.000
_cell.length_c   1.000
_cell.angle_alpha   90.00
_cell.angle_beta   90.00
_cell.angle_gamma   90.00
#
_symmetry.space_group_name_H-M   'P 1'
#
loop_
_entity.id
_entity.type
_entity.pdbx_description
1 polymer ?
#
loop_
_entity_poly.entity_id
_entity_poly.type
_entity_poly.pdbx_seq_one_letter_code
_entity_poly.pdbx_strand_id
1 'polypeptide(L)'
;MDNQLAQPEVIVRQITLMVMVMLLVVGAGFLGFHLLQVSDPYVHTVLSLKGNSVQGHAMFQINCAGCHGLQGHGMIGPSLTGISRRKSKISLIHQVTDGKTPPMPKFQPSPQEMADLLSYLEEL
;
A
#
# COMPACT_ATOMS: atom_id res chain seq x y z
N MET A 1 -47.82 -37.14 -6.62
CA MET A 1 -47.67 -35.66 -6.60
C MET A 1 -46.67 -35.39 -5.52
N ASP A 2 -45.40 -35.63 -5.84
CA ASP A 2 -44.40 -35.86 -4.80
C ASP A 2 -43.57 -34.59 -4.72
N ASN A 3 -43.94 -33.80 -3.71
CA ASN A 3 -43.34 -32.53 -3.40
C ASN A 3 -41.95 -32.77 -2.80
N GLN A 4 -40.98 -33.14 -3.64
CA GLN A 4 -39.53 -33.21 -3.31
C GLN A 4 -38.91 -31.81 -3.12
N LEU A 5 -39.70 -30.84 -2.66
CA LEU A 5 -39.19 -29.56 -2.19
C LEU A 5 -38.54 -29.82 -0.82
N ALA A 6 -37.21 -29.76 -0.77
CA ALA A 6 -36.38 -29.68 0.44
C ALA A 6 -36.11 -30.99 1.21
N GLN A 7 -35.35 -31.93 0.63
CA GLN A 7 -34.55 -32.83 1.48
C GLN A 7 -33.38 -32.04 2.09
N PRO A 8 -33.20 -32.06 3.43
CA PRO A 8 -32.24 -31.20 4.13
C PRO A 8 -30.80 -31.44 3.67
N GLU A 9 -30.42 -32.66 3.27
CA GLU A 9 -29.11 -32.93 2.69
C GLU A 9 -28.84 -32.17 1.37
N VAL A 10 -29.85 -31.98 0.53
CA VAL A 10 -29.71 -31.29 -0.77
C VAL A 10 -29.52 -29.80 -0.56
N ILE A 11 -30.27 -29.21 0.38
CA ILE A 11 -30.14 -27.78 0.74
C ILE A 11 -28.78 -27.52 1.37
N VAL A 12 -28.34 -28.35 2.33
CA VAL A 12 -27.04 -28.20 2.99
C VAL A 12 -25.90 -28.28 1.95
N ARG A 13 -25.97 -29.25 1.02
CA ARG A 13 -25.00 -29.40 -0.08
C ARG A 13 -24.97 -28.19 -1.01
N GLN A 14 -26.12 -27.64 -1.39
CA GLN A 14 -26.18 -26.44 -2.23
C GLN A 14 -25.57 -25.22 -1.52
N ILE A 15 -25.88 -25.02 -0.24
CA ILE A 15 -25.31 -23.93 0.56
C ILE A 15 -23.80 -24.08 0.68
N THR A 16 -23.28 -25.29 0.95
CA THR A 16 -21.82 -25.51 1.04
C THR A 16 -21.11 -25.19 -0.27
N LEU A 17 -21.67 -25.63 -1.40
CA LEU A 17 -21.12 -25.34 -2.72
C LEU A 17 -21.13 -23.83 -3.02
N MET A 18 -22.23 -23.13 -2.72
CA MET A 18 -22.31 -21.67 -2.92
C MET A 18 -21.27 -20.92 -2.06
N VAL A 19 -21.09 -21.33 -0.80
CA VAL A 19 -20.09 -20.73 0.08
C VAL A 19 -18.67 -20.99 -0.43
N MET A 20 -18.34 -22.22 -0.86
CA MET A 20 -17.02 -22.50 -1.45
C MET A 20 -16.75 -21.67 -2.71
N VAL A 21 -17.73 -21.56 -3.61
CA VAL A 21 -17.59 -20.75 -4.82
C VAL A 21 -17.41 -19.27 -4.47
N MET A 22 -18.17 -18.76 -3.52
CA MET A 22 -18.05 -17.37 -3.06
C MET A 22 -16.67 -17.09 -2.46
N LEU A 23 -16.16 -18.00 -1.60
CA LEU A 23 -14.80 -17.90 -1.05
C LEU A 23 -13.73 -17.96 -2.13
N LEU A 24 -13.87 -18.84 -3.13
CA LEU A 24 -12.94 -18.93 -4.26
C LEU A 24 -12.93 -17.65 -5.10
N VAL A 25 -14.10 -17.09 -5.39
CA VAL A 25 -14.20 -15.82 -6.16
C VAL A 25 -13.59 -14.67 -5.38
N VAL A 26 -13.86 -14.56 -4.08
CA VAL A 26 -13.26 -13.52 -3.22
C VAL A 26 -11.74 -13.69 -3.13
N GLY A 27 -11.26 -14.93 -2.94
CA GLY A 27 -9.82 -15.23 -2.90
C GLY A 27 -9.12 -14.91 -4.22
N ALA A 28 -9.69 -15.33 -5.35
CA ALA A 28 -9.17 -15.02 -6.68
C ALA A 28 -9.19 -13.51 -6.98
N GLY A 29 -10.24 -12.80 -6.56
CA GLY A 29 -10.33 -11.34 -6.69
C GLY A 29 -9.28 -10.61 -5.86
N PHE A 30 -9.09 -11.02 -4.60
CA PHE A 30 -8.06 -10.45 -3.73
C PHE A 30 -6.65 -10.71 -4.28
N LEU A 31 -6.38 -11.94 -4.71
CA LEU A 31 -5.11 -12.31 -5.33
C LEU A 31 -4.86 -11.51 -6.61
N GLY A 32 -5.86 -11.44 -7.50
CA GLY A 32 -5.78 -10.67 -8.75
C GLY A 32 -5.51 -9.18 -8.51
N PHE A 33 -6.19 -8.56 -7.54
CA PHE A 33 -5.93 -7.16 -7.16
C PHE A 33 -4.48 -6.95 -6.69
N HIS A 34 -3.97 -7.87 -5.87
CA HIS A 34 -2.58 -7.82 -5.40
C HIS A 34 -1.56 -7.93 -6.54
N LEU A 35 -1.79 -8.84 -7.50
CA LEU A 35 -0.93 -9.00 -8.69
C LEU A 35 -0.91 -7.74 -9.57
N LEU A 36 -2.06 -7.09 -9.73
CA LEU A 36 -2.15 -5.84 -10.51
C LEU A 36 -1.39 -4.70 -9.84
N GLN A 37 -1.44 -4.59 -8.51
CA GLN A 37 -0.72 -3.54 -7.78
C GLN A 37 0.80 -3.72 -7.81
N VAL A 38 1.30 -4.96 -7.83
CA VAL A 38 2.73 -5.26 -7.95
C VAL A 38 3.28 -4.95 -9.35
N SER A 39 2.41 -4.82 -10.36
CA SER A 39 2.82 -4.59 -11.76
C SER A 39 3.19 -3.14 -12.09
N ASP A 40 3.25 -2.23 -11.12
CA ASP A 40 3.66 -0.83 -11.34
C ASP A 40 5.16 -0.74 -11.67
N PRO A 41 5.55 -0.36 -12.92
CA PRO A 41 6.95 -0.28 -13.32
C PRO A 41 7.75 0.73 -12.51
N TYR A 42 7.11 1.79 -12.01
CA TYR A 42 7.76 2.80 -11.18
C TYR A 42 8.15 2.20 -9.83
N VAL A 43 7.22 1.52 -9.15
CA VAL A 43 7.47 0.86 -7.86
C VAL A 43 8.58 -0.17 -8.00
N HIS A 44 8.53 -1.01 -9.05
CA HIS A 44 9.58 -2.01 -9.29
C HIS A 44 10.97 -1.35 -9.46
N THR A 45 11.05 -0.28 -10.24
CA THR A 45 12.30 0.45 -10.46
C THR A 45 12.83 1.03 -9.14
N VAL A 46 12.01 1.77 -8.39
CA VAL A 46 12.38 2.34 -7.07
C VAL A 46 12.95 1.28 -6.14
N LEU A 47 12.28 0.12 -6.03
CA LEU A 47 12.68 -0.94 -5.09
C LEU A 47 13.96 -1.68 -5.52
N SER A 48 14.34 -1.60 -6.80
CA SER A 48 15.59 -2.19 -7.31
C SER A 48 16.81 -1.28 -7.15
N LEU A 49 16.59 0.02 -6.86
CA LEU A 49 17.65 0.99 -6.70
C LEU A 49 18.20 1.00 -5.28
N LYS A 50 19.49 1.28 -5.16
CA LYS A 50 20.11 1.58 -3.86
C LYS A 50 19.92 3.06 -3.57
N GLY A 51 19.16 3.38 -2.52
CA GLY A 51 18.98 4.76 -2.10
C GLY A 51 20.14 5.30 -1.27
N ASN A 52 20.23 6.62 -1.22
CA ASN A 52 21.18 7.39 -0.44
C ASN A 52 20.42 8.24 0.60
N SER A 53 20.56 7.89 1.88
CA SER A 53 19.86 8.60 2.97
C SER A 53 20.19 10.10 3.02
N VAL A 54 21.42 10.51 2.69
CA VAL A 54 21.80 11.95 2.71
C VAL A 54 21.00 12.74 1.66
N GLN A 55 20.84 12.18 0.46
CA GLN A 55 20.00 12.79 -0.58
C GLN A 55 18.52 12.73 -0.23
N GLY A 56 18.07 11.63 0.38
CA GLY A 56 16.72 11.47 0.90
C GLY A 56 16.37 12.50 1.96
N HIS A 57 17.31 12.80 2.86
CA HIS A 57 17.17 13.83 3.88
C HIS A 57 17.02 15.22 3.25
N ALA A 58 17.86 15.56 2.26
CA ALA A 58 17.76 16.84 1.56
C ALA A 58 16.39 16.99 0.86
N MET A 59 15.93 15.94 0.18
CA MET A 59 14.60 15.90 -0.43
C MET A 59 13.48 16.07 0.60
N PHE A 60 13.60 15.39 1.75
CA PHE A 60 12.66 15.50 2.86
C PHE A 60 12.59 16.91 3.43
N GLN A 61 13.72 17.59 3.63
CA GLN A 61 13.75 18.97 4.14
C GLN A 61 13.00 19.93 3.20
N ILE A 62 13.17 19.77 1.89
CA ILE A 62 12.58 20.66 0.89
C ILE A 62 11.07 20.42 0.77
N ASN A 63 10.63 19.16 0.75
CA ASN A 63 9.26 18.81 0.33
C ASN A 63 8.34 18.33 1.45
N CYS A 64 8.88 17.83 2.56
CA CYS A 64 8.11 17.09 3.56
C CYS A 64 8.16 17.72 4.95
N ALA A 65 9.31 18.29 5.33
CA ALA A 65 9.56 18.80 6.67
C ALA A 65 8.64 19.96 7.08
N GLY A 66 8.15 20.76 6.12
CA GLY A 66 7.19 21.84 6.39
C GLY A 66 5.92 21.35 7.08
N CYS A 67 5.47 20.12 6.78
CA CYS A 67 4.28 19.53 7.41
C CYS A 67 4.65 18.49 8.48
N HIS A 68 5.69 17.69 8.25
CA HIS A 68 6.05 16.57 9.13
C HIS A 68 7.15 16.91 10.16
N GLY A 69 7.62 18.16 10.20
CA GLY A 69 8.71 18.61 11.07
C GLY A 69 10.09 18.27 10.52
N LEU A 70 11.10 19.06 10.88
CA LEU A 70 12.49 18.94 10.39
C LEU A 70 13.11 17.55 10.64
N GLN A 71 12.67 16.88 11.70
CA GLN A 71 13.14 15.55 12.11
C GLN A 71 12.04 14.49 11.98
N GLY A 72 10.93 14.79 11.29
CA GLY A 72 9.83 13.84 11.09
C GLY A 72 8.93 13.60 12.31
N HIS A 73 9.01 14.43 13.35
CA HIS A 73 8.21 14.26 14.58
C HIS A 73 6.72 14.60 14.42
N GLY A 74 6.33 15.18 13.29
CA GLY A 74 4.98 15.66 13.03
C GLY A 74 4.78 17.11 13.47
N MET A 75 3.95 17.83 12.72
CA MET A 75 3.46 19.17 13.07
C MET A 75 2.03 19.31 12.55
N ILE A 76 1.89 19.62 11.26
CA ILE A 76 0.61 19.65 10.54
C ILE A 76 0.27 18.24 10.07
N GLY A 77 1.26 17.56 9.49
CA GLY A 77 1.20 16.14 9.16
C GLY A 77 1.58 15.26 10.35
N PRO A 78 1.18 13.99 10.35
CA PRO A 78 1.50 13.06 11.43
C PRO A 78 2.99 12.80 11.57
N SER A 79 3.40 12.28 12.72
CA SER A 79 4.76 11.80 12.94
C SER A 79 5.14 10.65 11.98
N LEU A 80 6.34 10.75 11.43
CA LEU A 80 6.99 9.76 10.58
C LEU A 80 8.09 8.98 11.32
N THR A 81 8.33 9.26 12.60
CA THR A 81 9.25 8.47 13.43
C THR A 81 8.83 7.01 13.43
N GLY A 82 9.74 6.09 13.11
CA GLY A 82 9.50 4.65 12.98
C GLY A 82 8.50 4.26 11.89
N ILE A 83 8.31 5.09 10.85
CA ILE A 83 7.29 4.82 9.82
C ILE A 83 7.56 3.52 9.05
N SER A 84 8.83 3.16 8.85
CA SER A 84 9.26 1.91 8.22
C SER A 84 8.75 0.66 8.93
N ARG A 85 8.48 0.74 10.25
CA ARG A 85 7.86 -0.36 11.02
C ARG A 85 6.34 -0.43 10.87
N ARG A 86 5.69 0.66 10.45
CA ARG A 86 4.22 0.77 10.33
C ARG A 86 3.72 0.61 8.90
N LYS A 87 4.54 0.93 7.90
CA LYS A 87 4.16 0.89 6.48
C LYS A 87 5.27 0.23 5.67
N SER A 88 4.86 -0.58 4.69
CA SER A 88 5.78 -1.13 3.69
C SER A 88 6.30 -0.02 2.76
N LYS A 89 7.46 -0.26 2.11
CA LYS A 89 7.99 0.65 1.08
C LYS A 89 6.97 0.93 -0.02
N ILE A 90 6.24 -0.09 -0.48
CA ILE A 90 5.19 0.05 -1.49
C ILE A 90 4.09 0.98 -1.00
N SER A 91 3.62 0.82 0.25
CA SER A 91 2.61 1.72 0.81
C SER A 91 3.12 3.15 0.95
N LEU A 92 4.41 3.34 1.27
CA LEU A 92 5.02 4.67 1.34
C LEU A 92 5.13 5.33 -0.03
N ILE A 93 5.54 4.57 -1.05
CA ILE A 93 5.59 5.06 -2.44
C ILE A 93 4.21 5.59 -2.83
N HIS A 94 3.17 4.78 -2.71
CA HIS A 94 1.80 5.20 -3.04
C HIS A 94 1.31 6.38 -2.18
N GLN A 95 1.67 6.41 -0.89
CA GLN A 95 1.30 7.52 -0.01
C GLN A 95 1.85 8.86 -0.53
N VAL A 96 3.05 8.85 -1.11
CA VAL A 96 3.71 10.03 -1.68
C VAL A 96 3.19 10.34 -3.09
N THR A 97 2.90 9.33 -3.91
CA THR A 97 2.59 9.51 -5.35
C THR A 97 1.11 9.59 -5.71
N ASP A 98 0.20 9.09 -4.86
CA ASP A 98 -1.20 8.95 -5.25
C ASP A 98 -2.00 10.24 -5.03
N GLY A 99 -1.60 11.09 -4.09
CA GLY A 99 -2.35 12.31 -3.73
C GLY A 99 -3.72 12.06 -3.10
N LYS A 100 -3.98 10.85 -2.59
CA LYS A 100 -5.27 10.43 -2.05
C LYS A 100 -5.52 10.84 -0.59
N THR A 101 -4.61 11.58 0.04
CA THR A 101 -4.71 11.95 1.47
C THR A 101 -4.62 13.48 1.67
N PRO A 102 -5.62 14.27 1.24
CA PRO A 102 -5.63 15.70 1.51
C PRO A 102 -5.53 16.02 3.02
N PRO A 103 -4.80 17.07 3.42
CA PRO A 103 -4.18 18.10 2.58
C PRO A 103 -2.79 17.73 2.02
N MET A 104 -2.30 16.50 2.22
CA MET A 104 -1.00 16.07 1.69
C MET A 104 -1.02 16.11 0.15
N PRO A 105 -0.15 16.90 -0.50
CA PRO A 105 -0.13 17.01 -1.95
C PRO A 105 0.42 15.73 -2.60
N LYS A 106 0.15 15.57 -3.89
CA LYS A 106 0.77 14.56 -4.72
C LYS A 106 2.19 14.99 -5.09
N PHE A 107 3.16 14.13 -4.85
CA PHE A 107 4.54 14.30 -5.32
C PHE A 107 4.83 13.34 -6.47
N GLN A 108 5.81 13.68 -7.30
CA GLN A 108 6.23 12.87 -8.45
C GLN A 108 7.78 12.82 -8.53
N PRO A 109 8.45 12.32 -7.49
CA PRO A 109 9.91 12.16 -7.54
C PRO A 109 10.31 11.13 -8.59
N SER A 110 11.47 11.31 -9.19
CA SER A 110 12.10 10.27 -10.02
C SER A 110 12.33 8.99 -9.21
N PRO A 111 12.54 7.83 -9.86
CA PRO A 111 12.74 6.58 -9.14
C PRO A 111 13.91 6.62 -8.15
N GLN A 112 15.02 7.28 -8.50
CA GLN A 112 16.17 7.40 -7.61
C GLN A 112 15.86 8.31 -6.41
N GLU A 113 15.22 9.46 -6.63
CA GLU A 113 14.83 10.36 -5.53
C GLU A 113 13.86 9.69 -4.55
N MET A 114 12.95 8.85 -5.04
CA MET A 114 12.07 8.07 -4.17
C MET A 114 12.85 7.01 -3.39
N ALA A 115 13.80 6.32 -4.02
CA ALA A 115 14.65 5.34 -3.33
C ALA A 115 15.51 6.00 -2.24
N ASP A 116 16.04 7.18 -2.52
CA ASP A 116 16.77 8.02 -1.57
C ASP A 116 15.87 8.43 -0.40
N LEU A 117 14.67 8.95 -0.67
CA LEU A 117 13.69 9.32 0.35
C LEU A 117 13.32 8.13 1.24
N LEU A 118 13.04 6.96 0.65
CA LEU A 118 12.74 5.74 1.41
C LEU A 118 13.89 5.34 2.33
N SER A 119 15.14 5.48 1.88
CA SER A 119 16.33 5.15 2.69
C SER A 119 16.43 6.07 3.91
N TYR A 120 16.12 7.35 3.75
CA TYR A 120 16.06 8.27 4.89
C TYR A 120 14.89 7.95 5.85
N LEU A 121 13.70 7.63 5.31
CA LEU A 121 12.53 7.27 6.12
C LEU A 121 12.72 5.97 6.92
N GLU A 122 13.67 5.10 6.53
CA GLU A 122 14.05 3.91 7.30
C GLU A 122 14.81 4.25 8.58
N GLU A 123 15.49 5.39 8.63
CA GLU A 123 16.32 5.86 9.75
C GLU A 123 15.52 6.69 10.78
N LEU A 124 14.32 7.16 10.41
CA LEU A 124 13.37 7.86 11.28
C LEU A 124 12.65 6.90 12.24
#